data_AF-A0A6I2L1A2-F1
#
_entry.id   AF-A0A6I2L1A2-F1
#
_cell.length_a   1.000
_cell.length_b   1.000
_cell.length_c   1.000
_cell.angle_alpha   90.00
_cell.angle_beta   90.00
_cell.angle_gamma   90.00
#
_symmetry.space_group_name_H-M   'P 1'
#
loop_
_entity.id
_entity.type
_entity.pdbx_description
1 polymer ?
#
loop_
_entity_poly.entity_id
_entity_poly.type
_entity_poly.pdbx_seq_one_letter_code
_entity_poly.pdbx_strand_id
1 'polypeptide(L)'
;MKTATYYTQHLQEARQVAARCKLMDEQKQRSLSVVDYQEWQISNEGVNCQTALSVSEADSMREFVLKQSKSSAPVAAPKVSAPPSSSVPPAPLRNDQKITSTQSFAPV
;
A
#
# COMPACT_ATOMS: atom_id res chain seq x y z
N MET A 1 -10.95 -13.96 16.99
CA MET A 1 -10.68 -12.92 15.98
C MET A 1 -9.89 -13.55 14.84
N LYS A 2 -10.25 -13.30 13.58
CA LYS A 2 -9.45 -13.73 12.42
C LYS A 2 -8.41 -12.66 12.12
N THR A 3 -7.19 -13.08 11.80
CA THR A 3 -6.06 -12.17 11.56
C THR A 3 -5.95 -11.82 10.08
N ALA A 4 -5.15 -10.79 9.77
CA ALA A 4 -4.84 -10.45 8.38
C ALA A 4 -4.22 -11.65 7.63
N THR A 5 -3.27 -12.36 8.27
CA THR A 5 -2.62 -13.56 7.73
C THR A 5 -3.60 -14.70 7.42
N TYR A 6 -4.68 -14.82 8.20
CA TYR A 6 -5.73 -15.79 7.89
C TYR A 6 -6.46 -15.39 6.61
N TYR A 7 -6.94 -14.15 6.52
CA TYR A 7 -7.70 -13.68 5.36
C TYR A 7 -6.90 -13.63 4.07
N THR A 8 -5.59 -13.39 4.12
CA THR A 8 -4.73 -13.46 2.93
C THR A 8 -4.61 -14.88 2.36
N GLN A 9 -4.77 -15.91 3.19
CA GLN A 9 -4.83 -17.31 2.77
C GLN A 9 -6.26 -17.73 2.35
N HIS A 10 -7.28 -16.97 2.75
CA HIS A 10 -8.70 -17.24 2.52
C HIS A 10 -9.41 -16.06 1.86
N LEU A 11 -8.91 -15.63 0.70
CA LEU A 11 -9.37 -14.42 0.02
C LEU A 11 -10.86 -14.42 -0.32
N GLN A 12 -11.43 -15.57 -0.72
CA GLN A 12 -12.86 -15.68 -1.00
C GLN A 12 -13.70 -15.39 0.25
N GLU A 13 -13.28 -15.89 1.39
CA GLU A 13 -13.94 -15.63 2.66
C GLU A 13 -13.75 -14.17 3.08
N ALA A 14 -12.53 -13.62 2.92
CA ALA A 14 -12.25 -12.21 3.18
C ALA A 14 -13.20 -11.29 2.41
N ARG A 15 -13.41 -11.56 1.11
CA ARG A 15 -14.34 -10.80 0.25
C ARG A 15 -15.80 -10.91 0.73
N GLN A 16 -16.25 -12.10 1.13
CA GLN A 16 -17.61 -12.29 1.66
C GLN A 16 -17.83 -11.57 2.99
N VAL A 17 -16.87 -11.66 3.91
CA VAL A 17 -16.92 -10.97 5.19
C VAL A 17 -16.87 -9.46 4.98
N ALA A 18 -15.97 -8.98 4.11
CA ALA A 18 -15.87 -7.57 3.73
C ALA A 18 -17.22 -7.02 3.22
N ALA A 19 -17.89 -7.72 2.30
CA ALA A 19 -19.19 -7.29 1.79
C ALA A 19 -20.25 -7.15 2.90
N ARG A 20 -20.30 -8.11 3.83
CA ARG A 20 -21.22 -8.05 4.98
C ARG A 20 -20.85 -6.92 5.94
N CYS A 21 -19.56 -6.71 6.17
CA CYS A 21 -19.05 -5.70 7.07
C CYS A 21 -19.31 -4.28 6.57
N LYS A 22 -19.35 -4.02 5.25
CA LYS A 22 -19.75 -2.70 4.72
C LYS A 22 -21.16 -2.32 5.18
N LEU A 23 -22.12 -3.24 5.02
CA LEU A 23 -23.51 -3.00 5.44
C LEU A 23 -23.62 -2.83 6.96
N MET A 24 -22.88 -3.65 7.71
CA MET A 24 -22.87 -3.60 9.17
C MET A 24 -22.26 -2.29 9.68
N ASP A 25 -21.15 -1.85 9.12
CA ASP A 25 -20.47 -0.61 9.49
C ASP A 25 -21.39 0.60 9.28
N GLU A 26 -22.02 0.69 8.10
CA GLU A 26 -23.02 1.74 7.82
C GLU A 26 -24.22 1.69 8.78
N GLN A 27 -24.70 0.49 9.12
CA GLN A 27 -25.78 0.33 10.08
C GLN A 27 -25.35 0.80 11.48
N LYS A 28 -24.16 0.40 11.94
CA LYS A 28 -23.61 0.76 13.25
C LYS A 28 -23.40 2.26 13.34
N GLN A 29 -22.85 2.87 12.30
CA GLN A 29 -22.64 4.32 12.24
C GLN A 29 -23.94 5.13 12.32
N ARG A 30 -25.06 4.60 11.80
CA ARG A 30 -26.38 5.26 11.89
C ARG A 30 -27.13 4.98 13.20
N SER A 31 -26.89 3.83 13.81
CA SER A 31 -27.67 3.34 14.95
C SER A 31 -27.03 3.60 16.30
N LEU A 32 -25.71 3.75 16.35
CA LEU A 32 -24.95 3.95 17.58
C LEU A 32 -24.61 5.43 17.79
N SER A 33 -24.39 5.79 19.05
CA SER A 33 -23.74 7.05 19.38
C SER A 33 -22.28 7.03 18.88
N VAL A 34 -21.64 8.20 18.79
CA VAL A 34 -20.23 8.29 18.38
C VAL A 34 -19.33 7.46 19.28
N VAL A 35 -19.58 7.46 20.60
CA VAL A 35 -18.78 6.73 21.58
C VAL A 35 -18.97 5.22 21.41
N ASP A 36 -20.22 4.76 21.34
CA ASP A 36 -20.52 3.32 21.19
C ASP A 36 -20.04 2.77 19.85
N TYR A 37 -20.10 3.58 18.79
CA TYR A 37 -19.53 3.22 17.49
C TYR A 37 -18.00 3.07 17.59
N GLN A 38 -17.33 3.97 18.29
CA GLN A 38 -15.88 3.89 18.51
C GLN A 38 -15.50 2.67 19.34
N GLU A 39 -16.28 2.32 20.38
CA GLU A 39 -16.11 1.09 21.14
C GLU A 39 -16.33 -0.16 20.27
N TRP A 40 -17.34 -0.14 19.40
CA TRP A 40 -17.56 -1.21 18.44
C TRP A 40 -16.39 -1.36 17.46
N GLN A 41 -15.80 -0.26 16.98
CA GLN A 41 -14.65 -0.29 16.06
C GLN A 41 -13.44 -1.00 16.68
N ILE A 42 -13.21 -0.85 17.98
CA ILE A 42 -12.11 -1.53 18.70
C ILE A 42 -12.48 -2.93 19.22
N SER A 43 -13.75 -3.31 19.11
CA SER A 43 -14.21 -4.64 19.51
C SER A 43 -13.67 -5.73 18.57
N ASN A 44 -13.76 -6.99 19.00
CA ASN A 44 -13.41 -8.14 18.16
C ASN A 44 -14.19 -8.19 16.84
N GLU A 45 -15.43 -7.69 16.82
CA GLU A 45 -16.25 -7.64 15.61
C GLU A 45 -15.76 -6.53 14.67
N GLY A 46 -15.57 -5.32 15.18
CA GLY A 46 -15.07 -4.17 14.42
C GLY A 46 -13.70 -4.42 13.81
N VAL A 47 -12.74 -4.91 14.61
CA VAL A 47 -11.38 -5.23 14.14
C VAL A 47 -11.39 -6.33 13.09
N ASN A 48 -12.23 -7.36 13.26
CA ASN A 48 -12.35 -8.43 12.27
C ASN A 48 -12.94 -7.91 10.95
N CYS A 49 -13.94 -7.03 11.02
CA CYS A 49 -14.52 -6.39 9.85
C CYS A 49 -13.51 -5.51 9.11
N GLN A 50 -12.79 -4.65 9.83
CA GLN A 50 -11.77 -3.79 9.24
C GLN A 50 -10.62 -4.60 8.62
N THR A 51 -10.24 -5.71 9.26
CA THR A 51 -9.21 -6.62 8.72
C THR A 51 -9.67 -7.26 7.41
N ALA A 52 -10.90 -7.79 7.37
CA ALA A 52 -11.45 -8.40 6.16
C ALA A 52 -11.57 -7.39 5.00
N LEU A 53 -12.03 -6.17 5.29
CA LEU A 53 -12.09 -5.06 4.33
C LEU A 53 -10.70 -4.74 3.78
N SER A 54 -9.73 -4.50 4.68
CA SER A 54 -8.36 -4.12 4.30
C SER A 54 -7.69 -5.18 3.42
N VAL A 55 -7.83 -6.46 3.77
CA VAL A 55 -7.25 -7.56 2.99
C VAL A 55 -7.94 -7.70 1.63
N SER A 56 -9.27 -7.60 1.58
CA SER A 56 -10.03 -7.66 0.32
C SER A 56 -9.68 -6.51 -0.62
N GLU A 57 -9.46 -5.31 -0.09
CA GLU A 57 -9.06 -4.13 -0.87
C GLU A 57 -7.62 -4.24 -1.35
N ALA A 58 -6.70 -4.67 -0.49
CA ALA A 58 -5.31 -4.91 -0.86
C ALA A 58 -5.18 -5.96 -1.97
N ASP A 59 -5.97 -7.03 -1.91
CA ASP A 59 -6.02 -8.07 -2.93
C ASP A 59 -6.54 -7.53 -4.28
N SER A 60 -7.59 -6.70 -4.25
CA SER A 60 -8.11 -6.04 -5.46
C SER A 60 -7.08 -5.09 -6.09
N MET A 61 -6.35 -4.33 -5.27
CA MET A 61 -5.27 -3.46 -5.73
C MET A 61 -4.12 -4.26 -6.32
N ARG A 62 -3.76 -5.41 -5.71
CA ARG A 62 -2.74 -6.30 -6.23
C ARG A 62 -3.11 -6.83 -7.62
N GLU A 63 -4.34 -7.31 -7.81
CA GLU A 63 -4.83 -7.75 -9.11
C GLU A 63 -4.78 -6.61 -10.15
N PHE A 64 -5.18 -5.40 -9.77
CA PHE A 64 -5.14 -4.23 -10.66
C PHE A 64 -3.71 -3.89 -11.11
N VAL A 65 -2.76 -3.81 -10.18
CA VAL A 65 -1.35 -3.52 -10.47
C VAL A 65 -0.75 -4.59 -11.39
N LEU A 66 -0.99 -5.86 -11.11
CA LEU A 66 -0.51 -6.96 -11.96
C LEU A 66 -1.06 -6.87 -13.39
N LYS A 67 -2.34 -6.49 -13.55
CA LYS A 67 -2.98 -6.36 -14.86
C LYS A 67 -2.46 -5.13 -15.63
N GLN A 68 -2.25 -4.01 -14.96
CA GLN A 68 -1.61 -2.83 -15.55
C GLN A 68 -0.17 -3.13 -16.00
N SER A 69 0.58 -3.87 -15.19
CA SER A 69 1.97 -4.27 -15.48
C SER A 69 2.06 -5.12 -16.75
N LYS A 70 1.11 -6.05 -16.95
CA LYS A 70 1.04 -6.90 -18.14
C LYS A 70 0.75 -6.11 -19.42
N SER A 71 -0.03 -5.03 -19.31
CA SER A 71 -0.40 -4.20 -20.46
C SER A 71 0.67 -3.17 -20.84
N SER A 72 1.66 -2.93 -19.97
CA SER A 72 2.85 -2.15 -20.27
C SER A 72 3.96 -3.06 -20.81
N ALA A 73 3.66 -3.86 -21.83
CA ALA A 73 4.72 -4.40 -22.67
C ALA A 73 5.43 -3.21 -23.33
N PRO A 74 6.78 -3.14 -23.30
CA PRO A 74 7.48 -2.02 -23.92
C PRO A 74 7.11 -2.01 -25.39
N VAL A 75 6.46 -0.92 -25.82
CA VAL A 75 6.36 -0.58 -27.24
C VAL A 75 7.80 -0.65 -27.74
N ALA A 76 8.07 -1.60 -28.63
CA ALA A 76 9.37 -1.79 -29.23
C ALA A 76 9.86 -0.41 -29.68
N ALA A 77 10.92 0.08 -29.04
CA ALA A 77 11.59 1.31 -29.45
C ALA A 77 11.90 1.15 -30.95
N PRO A 78 11.36 2.00 -31.83
CA PRO A 78 11.76 1.93 -33.22
C PRO A 78 13.27 2.19 -33.24
N LYS A 79 14.02 1.29 -33.90
CA LYS A 79 15.41 1.52 -34.27
C LYS A 79 15.45 2.77 -35.14
N VAL A 80 15.54 3.93 -34.53
CA VAL A 80 15.82 5.20 -35.19
C VAL A 80 17.11 5.69 -34.57
N SER A 81 18.17 5.39 -35.31
CA SER A 81 19.36 6.21 -35.55
C SER A 81 19.86 7.08 -34.40
N ALA A 82 21.09 6.77 -33.99
CA ALA A 82 21.91 7.53 -33.08
C ALA A 82 21.74 9.06 -33.21
N PRO A 83 21.64 9.81 -32.09
CA PRO A 83 21.79 11.26 -32.16
C PRO A 83 23.24 11.58 -32.56
N PRO A 84 23.49 12.58 -33.44
CA PRO A 84 24.85 13.01 -33.72
C PRO A 84 25.48 13.61 -32.45
N SER A 85 26.71 13.22 -32.18
CA SER A 85 27.59 13.84 -31.18
C SER A 85 27.56 15.36 -31.30
N SER A 86 27.31 16.05 -30.19
CA SER A 86 27.72 17.44 -30.01
C SER A 86 28.44 17.55 -28.67
N SER A 87 29.75 17.77 -28.77
CA SER A 87 30.69 17.96 -27.68
C SER A 87 30.37 19.24 -26.89
N VAL A 88 30.23 19.10 -25.57
CA VAL A 88 30.27 20.22 -24.62
C VAL A 88 31.16 19.79 -23.43
N PRO A 89 32.18 20.58 -23.03
CA PRO A 89 33.26 20.15 -22.13
C PRO A 89 32.82 19.87 -20.68
N PRO A 90 33.63 19.11 -19.91
CA PRO A 90 33.29 18.68 -18.55
C PRO A 90 33.44 19.80 -17.53
N ALA A 91 32.44 19.97 -16.67
CA ALA A 91 32.55 20.79 -15.47
C ALA A 91 33.35 20.03 -14.38
N PRO A 92 34.14 20.70 -13.53
CA PRO A 92 35.24 20.08 -12.80
C PRO A 92 34.80 19.25 -11.60
N LEU A 93 35.35 18.04 -11.49
CA LEU A 93 35.50 17.31 -10.24
C LEU A 93 36.38 18.10 -9.26
N ARG A 94 35.91 18.30 -8.02
CA ARG A 94 36.77 18.59 -6.87
C ARG A 94 36.08 18.08 -5.61
N ASN A 95 36.25 16.82 -5.24
CA ASN A 95 37.35 16.21 -4.45
C ASN A 95 36.89 15.98 -2.99
N ASP A 96 37.13 14.76 -2.54
CA ASP A 96 36.92 14.15 -1.24
C ASP A 96 36.86 15.06 0.00
N GLN A 97 35.85 14.84 0.84
CA GLN A 97 36.07 14.88 2.28
C GLN A 97 35.22 13.84 3.01
N LYS A 98 35.81 12.64 3.09
CA LYS A 98 35.57 11.64 4.13
C LYS A 98 35.66 12.30 5.51
N ILE A 99 34.56 12.38 6.23
CA ILE A 99 34.57 12.50 7.69
C ILE A 99 33.52 11.55 8.26
N THR A 100 34.01 10.36 8.62
CA THR A 100 33.41 9.49 9.62
C THR A 100 33.39 10.26 10.95
N SER A 101 32.26 10.28 11.68
CA SER A 101 32.23 10.06 13.14
C SER A 101 30.81 10.15 13.70
N THR A 102 30.25 8.97 13.98
CA THR A 102 29.66 8.52 15.25
C THR A 102 29.28 9.54 16.34
N GLN A 103 28.18 9.20 17.04
CA GLN A 103 27.72 9.59 18.40
C GLN A 103 26.60 10.64 18.44
N SER A 104 25.56 10.60 19.30
CA SER A 104 25.08 9.68 20.35
C SER A 104 23.96 10.42 21.14
N PHE A 105 22.82 9.74 21.47
CA PHE A 105 21.81 9.93 22.56
C PHE A 105 21.40 11.35 23.06
N ALA A 106 20.19 11.70 23.53
CA ALA A 106 18.88 11.10 23.86
C ALA A 106 17.90 12.27 24.23
N PRO A 107 16.58 12.04 24.45
CA PRO A 107 15.57 13.11 24.61
C PRO A 107 15.43 13.62 26.06
N VAL A 108 14.82 14.81 26.20
CA VAL A 108 14.37 15.40 27.48
C VAL A 108 12.87 15.21 27.63
#